data_AF-A0A3C0QGR3-F1
#
_entry.id   AF-A0A3C0QGR3-F1
#
_cell.length_a   1.000
_cell.length_b   1.000
_cell.length_c   1.000
_cell.angle_alpha   90.00
_cell.angle_beta   90.00
_cell.angle_gamma   90.00
#
_symmetry.space_group_name_H-M   'P 1'
#
loop_
_entity.id
_entity.type
_entity.pdbx_description
1 polymer ?
#
loop_
_entity_poly.entity_id
_entity_poly.type
_entity_poly.pdbx_seq_one_letter_code
_entity_poly.pdbx_strand_id
1 'polypeptide(L)'
;MGKNGKVHSISVSPQRGQLKKEVPEALFIAGKGIENDGHAGDWGRQVTCLSYESLDKVNKAKGLNMGTGDFAENVLIEGLDLSSLSPGSRIRLGEDAVIE
;
A
#
# COMPACT_ATOMS: atom_id res chain seq x y z
N MET A 1 3.05 20.61 10.63
CA MET A 1 3.30 20.25 9.21
C MET A 1 3.32 18.74 9.13
N GLY A 2 2.46 18.14 8.29
CA GLY A 2 2.48 16.68 8.07
C GLY A 2 3.77 16.27 7.36
N LYS A 3 4.21 15.02 7.56
CA LYS A 3 5.26 14.42 6.73
C LYS A 3 4.65 14.11 5.37
N ASN A 4 5.38 14.44 4.30
CA ASN A 4 4.95 14.18 2.93
C ASN A 4 5.76 13.03 2.34
N GLY A 5 5.14 12.29 1.43
CA GLY A 5 5.77 11.25 0.63
C GLY A 5 5.18 11.22 -0.77
N LYS A 6 5.66 10.29 -1.58
CA LYS A 6 5.18 10.05 -2.95
C LYS A 6 4.56 8.66 -3.03
N VAL A 7 3.39 8.54 -3.63
CA VAL A 7 2.88 7.24 -4.06
C VAL A 7 3.75 6.77 -5.22
N HIS A 8 4.57 5.76 -4.95
CA HIS A 8 5.48 5.18 -5.95
C HIS A 8 4.71 4.30 -6.94
N SER A 9 3.81 3.46 -6.43
CA SER A 9 2.96 2.59 -7.25
C SER A 9 1.68 2.21 -6.51
N ILE A 10 0.69 1.77 -7.29
CA ILE A 10 -0.53 1.13 -6.80
C ILE A 10 -0.59 -0.27 -7.40
N SER A 11 -0.86 -1.28 -6.60
CA SER A 11 -0.94 -2.67 -7.04
C SER A 11 -2.19 -3.36 -6.49
N VAL A 12 -2.81 -4.23 -7.30
CA VAL A 12 -4.01 -4.99 -6.89
C VAL A 12 -3.92 -6.45 -7.33
N SER A 13 -4.67 -7.32 -6.67
CA SER A 13 -4.86 -8.72 -7.09
C SER A 13 -6.32 -9.11 -6.90
N PRO A 14 -6.95 -9.86 -7.82
CA PRO A 14 -8.38 -10.17 -7.72
C PRO A 14 -8.73 -11.11 -6.56
N GLN A 15 -7.75 -11.81 -5.99
CA GLN A 15 -7.95 -12.80 -4.93
C GLN A 15 -6.88 -12.67 -3.83
N ARG A 16 -7.24 -13.06 -2.60
CA ARG A 16 -6.32 -13.10 -1.46
C ARG A 16 -5.26 -14.18 -1.67
N GLY A 17 -4.03 -13.90 -1.24
CA GLY A 17 -2.90 -14.83 -1.38
C GLY A 17 -2.28 -14.87 -2.77
N GLN A 18 -2.74 -14.03 -3.71
CA GLN A 18 -2.07 -13.79 -4.99
C GLN A 18 -1.12 -12.61 -4.89
N LEU A 19 -0.04 -12.65 -5.67
CA LEU A 19 0.83 -11.49 -5.87
C LEU A 19 0.04 -10.37 -6.55
N LYS A 20 0.27 -9.14 -6.11
CA LYS A 20 -0.38 -7.95 -6.66
C LYS A 20 0.36 -7.49 -7.90
N LYS A 21 -0.37 -6.93 -8.85
CA LYS A 21 0.17 -6.35 -10.08
C LYS A 21 -0.05 -4.86 -10.06
N GLU A 22 0.97 -4.12 -10.50
CA GLU A 22 0.89 -2.68 -10.63
C GLU A 22 -0.22 -2.27 -11.62
N VAL A 23 -0.95 -1.23 -11.25
CA VAL A 23 -2.00 -0.60 -12.04
C VAL A 23 -1.78 0.91 -12.07
N PRO A 24 -2.15 1.59 -13.18
CA PRO A 24 -1.96 3.03 -13.29
C PRO A 24 -2.92 3.83 -12.40
N GLU A 25 -4.07 3.25 -12.06
CA GLU A 25 -5.11 3.86 -11.23
C GLU A 25 -5.89 2.79 -10.47
N ALA A 26 -6.51 3.19 -9.36
CA ALA A 26 -7.39 2.33 -8.57
C ALA A 26 -8.47 3.14 -7.85
N LEU A 27 -9.66 2.55 -7.70
CA LEU A 27 -10.78 3.16 -7.00
C LEU A 27 -10.80 2.72 -5.53
N PHE A 28 -10.65 3.67 -4.61
CA PHE A 28 -10.80 3.46 -3.17
C PHE A 28 -12.26 3.64 -2.77
N ILE A 29 -12.86 2.63 -2.16
CA ILE A 29 -14.25 2.60 -1.74
C ILE A 29 -14.29 2.59 -0.21
N ALA A 30 -14.88 3.65 0.37
CA ALA A 30 -14.97 3.81 1.82
C ALA A 30 -15.62 2.58 2.47
N GLY A 31 -14.95 2.05 3.50
CA GLY A 31 -15.40 0.86 4.24
C GLY A 31 -15.38 -0.43 3.41
N LYS A 32 -14.77 -0.44 2.21
CA LYS A 32 -14.62 -1.65 1.38
C LYS A 32 -13.22 -1.90 0.87
N GLY A 33 -12.31 -0.94 0.86
CA GLY A 33 -10.95 -1.10 0.32
C GLY A 33 -10.84 -0.68 -1.14
N ILE A 34 -10.03 -1.38 -1.93
CA ILE A 34 -9.78 -1.04 -3.34
C ILE A 34 -10.62 -1.92 -4.27
N GLU A 35 -11.29 -1.33 -5.26
CA GLU A 35 -12.05 -2.09 -6.26
C GLU A 35 -11.16 -3.13 -6.96
N ASN A 36 -11.71 -4.34 -7.16
CA ASN A 36 -11.01 -5.48 -7.77
C ASN A 36 -9.81 -6.02 -6.97
N ASP A 37 -9.63 -5.60 -5.72
CA ASP A 37 -8.64 -6.19 -4.82
C ASP A 37 -9.24 -7.31 -3.96
N GLY A 38 -8.48 -8.39 -3.77
CA GLY A 38 -8.88 -9.53 -2.95
C GLY A 38 -9.00 -9.20 -1.47
N HIS A 39 -8.38 -8.12 -1.00
CA HIS A 39 -8.58 -7.59 0.36
C HIS A 39 -9.82 -6.71 0.47
N ALA A 40 -10.56 -6.43 -0.61
CA ALA A 40 -11.78 -5.66 -0.51
C ALA A 40 -12.87 -6.42 0.25
N GLY A 41 -13.68 -5.70 1.02
CA GLY A 41 -14.82 -6.24 1.76
C GLY A 41 -14.96 -5.68 3.17
N ASP A 42 -15.96 -6.22 3.89
CA ASP A 42 -16.33 -5.78 5.23
C ASP A 42 -15.48 -6.50 6.31
N TRP A 43 -14.25 -6.02 6.48
CA TRP A 43 -13.31 -6.49 7.50
C TRP A 43 -12.20 -5.46 7.76
N GLY A 44 -11.42 -5.67 8.83
CA GLY A 44 -10.47 -4.66 9.34
C GLY A 44 -9.14 -4.48 8.60
N ARG A 45 -8.88 -5.13 7.45
CA ARG A 45 -7.61 -4.98 6.71
C ARG A 45 -7.86 -4.81 5.21
N GLN A 46 -8.37 -3.64 4.83
CA GLN A 46 -8.92 -3.40 3.50
C GLN A 46 -7.89 -2.91 2.48
N VAL A 47 -6.83 -2.25 2.94
CA VAL A 47 -5.74 -1.71 2.11
C VAL A 47 -4.42 -2.01 2.81
N THR A 48 -3.42 -2.47 2.06
CA THR A 48 -2.05 -2.68 2.56
C THR A 48 -1.11 -1.60 2.02
N CYS A 49 -0.22 -1.08 2.85
CA CYS A 49 0.79 -0.11 2.45
C CYS A 49 2.18 -0.56 2.87
N LEU A 50 3.20 -0.16 2.10
CA LEU A 50 4.60 -0.41 2.41
C LEU A 50 5.42 0.85 2.12
N SER A 51 6.42 1.13 2.96
CA SER A 51 7.42 2.16 2.65
C SER A 51 8.42 1.63 1.63
N TYR A 52 8.74 2.42 0.60
CA TYR A 52 9.76 2.07 -0.39
C TYR A 52 11.11 1.76 0.27
N GLU A 53 11.49 2.52 1.29
CA GLU A 53 12.71 2.32 2.05
C GLU A 53 12.74 0.96 2.78
N SER A 54 11.57 0.45 3.18
CA SER A 54 11.47 -0.89 3.80
C SER A 54 11.67 -1.99 2.76
N LEU A 55 11.08 -1.83 1.57
CA LEU A 55 11.30 -2.74 0.43
C LEU A 55 12.79 -2.78 0.04
N ASP A 56 13.39 -1.62 -0.19
CA ASP A 56 14.80 -1.49 -0.59
C ASP A 56 15.74 -2.07 0.47
N LYS A 57 15.47 -1.81 1.76
CA LYS A 57 16.23 -2.40 2.87
C LYS A 57 16.19 -3.92 2.85
N VAL A 58 15.01 -4.53 2.63
CA VAL A 58 14.87 -5.99 2.58
C VAL A 58 15.60 -6.55 1.36
N ASN A 59 15.44 -5.95 0.18
CA ASN A 59 16.14 -6.34 -1.04
C ASN A 59 17.66 -6.36 -0.84
N LYS A 60 18.23 -5.27 -0.30
CA LYS A 60 19.67 -5.16 -0.01
C LYS A 60 20.14 -6.16 1.05
N ALA A 61 19.41 -6.31 2.14
CA ALA A 61 19.81 -7.17 3.25
C ALA A 61 19.71 -8.67 2.92
N LYS A 62 18.83 -9.04 1.99
CA LYS A 62 18.54 -10.44 1.64
C LYS A 62 19.01 -10.83 0.23
N GLY A 63 19.53 -9.89 -0.55
CA GLY A 63 19.89 -10.12 -1.95
C GLY A 63 18.68 -10.48 -2.81
N LEU A 64 17.52 -9.88 -2.52
CA LEU A 64 16.29 -10.09 -3.28
C LEU A 64 16.12 -9.00 -4.34
N ASN A 65 15.26 -9.26 -5.32
CA ASN A 65 14.88 -8.32 -6.38
C ASN A 65 13.36 -8.15 -6.41
N MET A 66 12.76 -7.88 -5.25
CA MET A 66 11.31 -7.67 -5.12
C MET A 66 10.93 -6.30 -5.69
N GLY A 67 9.87 -6.27 -6.49
CA GLY A 67 9.29 -5.07 -7.07
C GLY A 67 7.94 -4.70 -6.45
N THR A 68 7.17 -3.91 -7.18
CA THR A 68 5.87 -3.39 -6.77
C THR A 68 4.84 -4.52 -6.64
N GLY A 69 4.14 -4.58 -5.51
CA GLY A 69 3.13 -5.59 -5.21
C GLY A 69 3.67 -6.95 -4.75
N ASP A 70 4.98 -7.18 -4.80
CA ASP A 70 5.59 -8.47 -4.47
C ASP A 70 5.56 -8.76 -2.96
N PHE A 71 5.42 -7.73 -2.12
CA PHE A 71 5.15 -7.88 -0.68
C PHE A 71 3.64 -7.86 -0.37
N ALA A 72 2.79 -8.02 -1.39
CA ALA A 72 1.34 -7.94 -1.32
C ALA A 72 0.81 -6.60 -0.77
N GLU A 73 1.58 -5.52 -0.92
CA GLU A 73 1.16 -4.15 -0.67
C GLU A 73 0.28 -3.62 -1.80
N ASN A 74 -0.76 -2.87 -1.45
CA ASN A 74 -1.55 -2.12 -2.42
C ASN A 74 -0.90 -0.78 -2.79
N VAL A 75 -0.29 -0.10 -1.82
CA VAL A 75 0.31 1.22 -2.04
C VAL A 75 1.75 1.20 -1.55
N LEU A 76 2.69 1.41 -2.47
CA LEU A 76 4.09 1.61 -2.14
C LEU A 76 4.33 3.13 -2.01
N ILE A 77 4.81 3.57 -0.86
CA ILE A 77 4.99 5.00 -0.53
C ILE A 77 6.46 5.28 -0.29
N GLU A 78 7.01 6.22 -1.04
CA GLU A 78 8.39 6.72 -0.90
C GLU A 78 8.42 7.96 0.00
N GLY A 79 9.45 8.07 0.84
CA GLY A 79 9.69 9.22 1.71
C GLY A 79 8.89 9.24 3.02
N LEU A 80 8.15 8.16 3.32
CA LEU A 80 7.33 8.08 4.53
C LEU A 80 7.57 6.78 5.29
N ASP A 81 8.02 6.87 6.55
CA ASP A 81 8.18 5.73 7.45
C ASP A 81 6.83 5.32 8.07
N LEU A 82 6.22 4.30 7.47
CA LEU A 82 4.94 3.74 7.92
C LEU A 82 5.08 2.86 9.16
N SER A 83 6.30 2.37 9.48
CA SER A 83 6.53 1.50 10.63
C SER A 83 6.38 2.22 11.97
N SER A 84 6.44 3.56 11.94
CA SER A 84 6.26 4.43 13.10
C SER A 84 4.80 4.78 13.40
N LEU A 85 3.85 4.35 12.57
CA LEU A 85 2.43 4.67 12.72
C LEU A 85 1.73 3.76 13.72
N SER A 86 0.74 4.31 14.44
CA SER A 86 -0.13 3.60 15.36
C SER A 86 -1.57 3.49 14.82
N PRO A 87 -2.39 2.53 15.28
CA PRO A 87 -3.82 2.49 14.95
C PRO A 87 -4.50 3.86 15.16
N GLY A 88 -5.33 4.28 14.21
CA GLY A 88 -5.95 5.61 14.17
C GLY A 88 -5.10 6.69 13.47
N SER A 89 -3.89 6.37 13.03
CA SER A 89 -3.09 7.26 12.17
C SER A 89 -3.72 7.36 10.79
N ARG A 90 -3.85 8.58 10.27
CA ARG A 90 -4.43 8.81 8.94
C ARG A 90 -3.38 9.17 7.91
N ILE A 91 -3.45 8.56 6.74
CA ILE A 91 -2.64 8.90 5.58
C ILE A 91 -3.56 9.39 4.48
N ARG A 92 -3.30 10.59 3.96
CA ARG A 92 -4.00 11.11 2.79
C ARG A 92 -3.22 10.78 1.53
N LEU A 93 -3.88 10.11 0.59
CA LEU A 93 -3.36 9.76 -0.73
C LEU A 93 -4.00 10.69 -1.76
N GLY A 94 -3.19 11.56 -2.36
CA GLY A 94 -3.70 12.58 -3.30
C GLY A 94 -4.70 13.52 -2.64
N GLU A 95 -5.77 13.86 -3.37
CA GLU A 95 -6.79 14.81 -2.92
C GLU A 95 -7.99 14.11 -2.28
N ASP A 96 -8.36 12.91 -2.75
CA ASP A 96 -9.68 12.33 -2.48
C ASP A 96 -9.67 11.12 -1.53
N ALA A 97 -8.52 10.51 -1.27
CA ALA A 97 -8.45 9.28 -0.47
C ALA A 97 -7.75 9.50 0.88
N VAL A 98 -8.38 9.01 1.95
CA VAL A 98 -7.79 8.93 3.29
C VAL A 98 -7.93 7.49 3.78
N ILE A 99 -6.81 6.92 4.22
CA ILE A 99 -6.74 5.60 4.85
C ILE A 99 -6.36 5.76 6.33
N GLU A 100 -6.85 4.84 7.18
CA GLU A 100 -6.64 4.79 8.63
C GLU A 100 -6.29 3.36 9.09
#